data_AF-A0A7C1MI62-F1
#
_entry.id   AF-A0A7C1MI62-F1
#
_cell.length_a   1.000
_cell.length_b   1.000
_cell.length_c   1.000
_cell.angle_alpha   90.00
_cell.angle_beta   90.00
_cell.angle_gamma   90.00
#
_symmetry.space_group_name_H-M   'P 1'
#
loop_
_entity.id
_entity.type
_entity.pdbx_description
1 polymer ?
#
loop_
_entity_poly.entity_id
_entity_poly.type
_entity_poly.pdbx_seq_one_letter_code
_entity_poly.pdbx_strand_id
1 'polypeptide(L)' 'MKNTADITLEALAAKIGDRLLSRSEMLVTAESCTGGWVSMLVTSIVGSSAWFDRGFVTYSN' A
#
# COMPACT_ATOMS: atom_id res chain seq x y z
N MET A 1 11.72 -20.77 13.88
CA MET A 1 10.27 -20.67 14.18
C MET A 1 9.83 -19.24 13.95
N LYS A 2 9.09 -18.95 12.86
CA LYS A 2 8.15 -17.84 12.81
C LYS A 2 6.80 -18.45 12.44
N ASN A 3 5.87 -18.37 13.38
CA ASN A 3 4.57 -19.03 13.35
C ASN A 3 3.48 -17.96 13.47
N THR A 4 2.86 -17.64 12.35
CA THR A 4 1.43 -17.37 12.10
C THR A 4 1.37 -17.04 10.62
N ALA A 5 1.07 -18.06 9.78
CA ALA A 5 0.92 -18.04 8.32
C ALA A 5 1.62 -16.87 7.60
N ASP A 6 2.76 -17.08 6.95
CA ASP A 6 3.51 -16.06 6.20
C ASP A 6 2.59 -15.23 5.28
N ILE A 7 2.09 -14.10 5.78
CA ILE A 7 1.28 -13.17 5.00
C ILE A 7 2.28 -12.37 4.17
N THR A 8 2.19 -12.50 2.85
CA THR A 8 3.04 -11.74 1.94
C THR A 8 2.64 -10.26 1.97
N LEU A 9 3.58 -9.37 1.62
CA LEU A 9 3.30 -7.93 1.59
C LEU A 9 2.21 -7.60 0.55
N GLU A 10 2.15 -8.36 -0.53
CA GLU A 10 1.10 -8.27 -1.56
C GLU A 10 -0.27 -8.65 -0.98
N ALA A 11 -0.35 -9.70 -0.16
CA ALA A 11 -1.60 -10.09 0.50
C ALA A 11 -2.08 -9.02 1.50
N LEU A 12 -1.16 -8.33 2.19
CA LEU A 12 -1.50 -7.18 3.03
C LEU A 12 -1.99 -5.98 2.20
N ALA A 13 -1.31 -5.67 1.10
CA ALA A 13 -1.71 -4.58 0.20
C ALA A 13 -3.10 -4.83 -0.40
N ALA A 14 -3.40 -6.06 -0.83
CA ALA A 14 -4.72 -6.45 -1.32
C ALA A 14 -5.80 -6.24 -0.25
N LYS A 15 -5.54 -6.67 1.00
CA LYS A 15 -6.46 -6.50 2.12
C LYS A 15 -6.72 -5.03 2.48
N ILE A 16 -5.74 -4.15 2.27
CA ILE A 16 -5.92 -2.70 2.42
C ILE A 16 -6.88 -2.20 1.33
N GLY A 17 -6.67 -2.60 0.07
CA GLY A 17 -7.54 -2.26 -1.05
C GLY A 17 -9.00 -2.65 -0.82
N ASP A 18 -9.25 -3.89 -0.40
CA ASP A 18 -10.61 -4.38 -0.09
C ASP A 18 -11.30 -3.50 0.96
N ARG A 19 -10.57 -3.09 2.00
CA ARG A 19 -11.11 -2.27 3.08
C ARG A 19 -11.43 -0.85 2.63
N LEU A 20 -10.54 -0.23 1.86
CA LEU A 20 -10.73 1.13 1.36
C LEU A 20 -11.90 1.19 0.36
N LEU A 21 -11.97 0.22 -0.56
CA LEU A 21 -13.10 0.11 -1.50
C LEU A 21 -14.43 -0.05 -0.77
N SER A 22 -14.50 -0.89 0.27
CA SER A 22 -15.73 -1.07 1.07
C SER A 22 -16.21 0.19 1.78
N ARG A 23 -15.32 1.18 1.95
CA ARG A 23 -15.57 2.45 2.64
C ARG A 23 -15.60 3.65 1.69
N SER A 24 -15.39 3.44 0.39
CA SER A 24 -15.22 4.50 -0.60
C SER A 24 -14.13 5.52 -0.22
N GLU A 25 -13.03 5.02 0.35
CA GLU A 25 -11.89 5.83 0.79
C GLU A 25 -10.72 5.72 -0.19
N MET A 26 -9.86 6.74 -0.19
CA MET A 26 -8.64 6.79 -0.99
C MET A 26 -7.42 6.77 -0.08
N LEU A 27 -6.37 6.06 -0.48
CA LEU A 27 -5.08 6.04 0.18
C LEU A 27 -4.12 7.05 -0.47
N VAL A 28 -3.40 7.77 0.39
CA VAL A 28 -2.23 8.58 0.04
C VAL A 28 -1.07 8.14 0.91
N THR A 29 0.12 8.01 0.34
CA THR A 29 1.36 7.67 1.06
C THR A 29 2.32 8.86 1.08
N ALA A 30 3.02 9.03 2.20
CA ALA A 30 4.18 9.90 2.30
C ALA A 30 5.34 9.05 2.85
N GLU A 31 6.42 8.98 2.08
CA GLU A 31 7.54 8.06 2.28
C GLU A 31 8.86 8.82 2.37
N SER A 32 9.81 8.27 3.13
CA SER A 32 11.18 8.78 3.22
C SER A 32 12.17 7.62 3.03
N CYS A 33 12.54 6.92 4.10
CA CYS A 33 13.50 5.80 4.05
C CYS A 33 13.05 4.60 3.21
N THR A 34 11.74 4.43 2.99
CA THR A 34 11.19 3.36 2.13
C THR A 34 11.31 3.69 0.64
N GLY A 35 11.59 4.94 0.26
CA GLY A 35 11.92 5.32 -1.11
C GLY A 35 10.82 5.05 -2.16
N GLY A 36 9.55 4.90 -1.74
CA GLY A 36 8.45 4.55 -2.64
C GLY A 36 8.06 3.07 -2.59
N TRP A 37 8.71 2.23 -1.77
CA TRP A 37 8.43 0.80 -1.74
C TRP A 37 7.01 0.46 -1.28
N VAL A 38 6.42 1.27 -0.38
CA VAL A 38 5.02 1.08 0.03
C VAL A 38 4.09 1.39 -1.15
N SER A 39 4.33 2.51 -1.84
CA SER A 39 3.58 2.89 -3.03
C SER A 39 3.72 1.85 -4.14
N MET A 40 4.91 1.28 -4.35
CA MET A 40 5.15 0.18 -5.30
C MET A 40 4.29 -1.05 -4.98
N LEU A 41 4.31 -1.51 -3.72
CA LEU A 41 3.52 -2.67 -3.30
C LEU A 41 2.02 -2.43 -3.49
N VAL A 42 1.52 -1.26 -3.08
CA VAL A 42 0.11 -0.87 -3.26
C VAL A 42 -0.28 -0.83 -4.73
N THR A 43 0.52 -0.15 -5.57
CA THR A 43 0.23 0.01 -7.00
C THR A 43 0.41 -1.28 -7.79
N SER A 44 1.15 -2.26 -7.28
CA SER A 44 1.25 -3.59 -7.89
C SER A 44 -0.04 -4.41 -7.84
N ILE A 45 -0.98 -4.03 -6.96
CA ILE A 45 -2.30 -4.67 -6.88
C ILE A 45 -3.16 -4.19 -8.07
N VAL A 46 -3.72 -5.15 -8.80
CA VAL A 46 -4.64 -4.87 -9.92
C VAL A 46 -5.85 -4.08 -9.40
N GLY A 47 -6.19 -2.99 -10.09
CA GLY A 47 -7.30 -2.10 -9.69
C GLY A 47 -6.95 -1.11 -8.59
N SER A 48 -5.69 -0.98 -8.19
CA SER A 48 -5.21 -0.01 -7.20
C SER A 48 -5.60 1.44 -7.52
N SER A 49 -5.75 1.82 -8.78
CA SER A 49 -6.22 3.15 -9.19
C SER A 49 -7.62 3.51 -8.68
N ALA A 50 -8.44 2.55 -8.28
CA ALA A 50 -9.77 2.79 -7.71
C ALA A 50 -9.73 3.21 -6.23
N TRP A 51 -8.59 3.07 -5.55
CA TRP A 51 -8.47 3.31 -4.10
C TRP A 51 -7.12 3.88 -3.66
N PHE A 52 -6.19 4.13 -4.59
CA PHE A 52 -4.92 4.81 -4.36
C PHE A 52 -4.84 6.07 -5.22
N ASP A 53 -4.61 7.22 -4.59
CA ASP A 53 -4.58 8.53 -5.25
C ASP A 53 -3.15 8.90 -5.66
N ARG A 54 -2.23 9.02 -4.68
CA ARG A 54 -0.85 9.44 -4.92
C ARG A 54 0.11 9.03 -3.82
N GLY A 55 1.39 8.99 -4.16
CA GLY A 55 2.48 8.81 -3.22
C GLY A 55 3.48 9.95 -3.30
N PHE A 56 3.98 10.38 -2.15
CA PHE A 56 5.05 11.37 -2.02
C PHE A 56 6.30 10.70 -1.46
N VAL A 57 7.45 10.95 -2.07
CA VAL A 57 8.75 10.49 -1.55
C VAL A 57 9.60 11.71 -1.23
N THR A 58 9.81 11.98 0.06
CA THR A 58 10.52 13.15 0.56
C THR A 58 11.65 12.68 1.49
N TYR A 59 12.89 12.82 1.01
CA TYR A 59 14.05 12.32 1.75
C TYR A 59 14.69 13.37 2.67
N SER A 60 14.56 14.64 2.32
CA SER A 60 15.10 15.77 3.08
C SER A 60 13.99 16.71 3.53
N ASN A 61 14.26 17.43 4.63
CA ASN A 61 13.48 18.60 5.04
C ASN A 61 13.75 19.80 4.14
#